data_AF-A0A349TL43-F1
#
_entry.id   AF-A0A349TL43-F1
#
_cell.length_a   1.000
_cell.length_b   1.000
_cell.length_c   1.000
_cell.angle_alpha   90.00
_cell.angle_beta   90.00
_cell.angle_gamma   90.00
#
_symmetry.space_group_name_H-M   'P 1'
#
loop_
_entity.id
_entity.type
_entity.pdbx_description
1 polymer ?
#
loop_
_entity_poly.entity_id
_entity_poly.type
_entity_poly.pdbx_seq_one_letter_code
_entity_poly.pdbx_strand_id
1 'polypeptide(L)'
;ALQDCRINSLAIKDMDGNEIDQLDALSDIRLEMEVEVLKDGIMGNFGFAFMKSAEEPLASFLTPDVEGVEKGPFRKGDCFTVSLVVKSLAMRVGEFYVLCGLADESGLLWYETKFSKLLTVKANKGVGPIIMKSTWHMSKKSKA
;
A
#
# COMPACT_ATOMS: atom_id res chain seq x y z
N ALA A 1 -18.67 -18.87 -9.24
CA ALA A 1 -19.48 -17.64 -9.13
C ALA A 1 -19.06 -16.68 -10.24
N LEU A 2 -19.96 -15.86 -10.79
CA LEU A 2 -19.55 -14.75 -11.66
C LEU A 2 -18.80 -13.74 -10.79
N GLN A 3 -17.62 -13.31 -11.21
CA GLN A 3 -16.79 -12.34 -10.50
C GLN A 3 -17.36 -10.93 -10.72
N ASP A 4 -17.49 -10.13 -9.65
CA ASP A 4 -18.10 -8.79 -9.72
C ASP A 4 -17.11 -7.71 -10.20
N CYS A 5 -15.82 -7.87 -9.90
CA CYS A 5 -14.72 -6.98 -10.28
C CYS A 5 -13.45 -7.81 -10.57
N ARG A 6 -12.53 -7.26 -11.36
CA ARG A 6 -11.19 -7.81 -11.61
C ARG A 6 -10.10 -6.81 -11.20
N ILE A 7 -9.04 -7.25 -10.51
CA ILE A 7 -7.81 -6.49 -10.30
C ILE A 7 -6.80 -6.90 -11.38
N ASN A 8 -6.69 -6.07 -12.41
CA ASN A 8 -5.83 -6.32 -13.57
C ASN A 8 -4.35 -6.24 -13.19
N SER A 9 -3.96 -5.23 -12.42
CA SER A 9 -2.57 -5.03 -12.01
C SER A 9 -2.44 -4.44 -10.61
N LEU A 10 -1.28 -4.68 -10.00
CA LEU A 10 -0.81 -4.04 -8.78
C LEU A 10 0.64 -3.62 -9.03
N ALA A 11 0.92 -2.34 -8.90
CA ALA A 11 2.24 -1.76 -9.07
C ALA A 11 2.67 -1.00 -7.81
N ILE A 12 3.97 -1.08 -7.51
CA ILE A 12 4.62 -0.32 -6.45
C ILE A 12 5.61 0.59 -7.15
N LYS A 13 5.47 1.90 -6.95
CA LYS A 13 6.22 2.91 -7.66
C LYS A 13 6.95 3.84 -6.71
N ASP A 14 8.08 4.35 -7.16
CA ASP A 14 8.66 5.55 -6.56
C ASP A 14 7.80 6.79 -6.88
N MET A 15 8.18 7.95 -6.34
CA MET A 15 7.44 9.19 -6.56
C MET A 15 7.64 9.78 -7.96
N ASP A 16 8.63 9.30 -8.72
CA ASP A 16 8.86 9.65 -10.13
C ASP A 16 8.02 8.78 -11.08
N GLY A 17 7.35 7.75 -10.55
CA GLY A 17 6.44 6.87 -11.28
C GLY A 17 7.08 5.59 -11.82
N ASN A 18 8.35 5.31 -11.49
CA ASN A 18 9.02 4.08 -11.89
C ASN A 18 8.55 2.93 -11.01
N GLU A 19 8.26 1.77 -11.60
CA GLU A 19 7.97 0.56 -10.83
C GLU A 19 9.24 0.05 -10.14
N ILE A 20 9.11 -0.29 -8.86
CA ILE A 20 10.22 -0.69 -8.00
C ILE A 20 9.89 -1.99 -7.27
N ASP A 21 10.91 -2.83 -7.09
CA ASP A 21 10.87 -4.04 -6.27
C ASP A 21 11.74 -3.92 -4.99
N GLN A 22 12.55 -2.87 -4.93
CA GLN A 22 13.38 -2.52 -3.79
C GLN A 22 12.96 -1.19 -3.19
N LEU A 23 12.78 -1.17 -1.87
CA LEU A 23 12.37 0.01 -1.13
C LEU A 23 13.53 0.57 -0.31
N ASP A 24 13.66 1.89 -0.32
CA ASP A 24 14.52 2.62 0.59
C ASP A 24 13.76 2.97 1.87
N ALA A 25 14.41 2.79 3.01
CA ALA A 25 13.78 3.10 4.27
C ALA A 25 13.58 4.63 4.40
N LEU A 26 12.45 5.05 4.98
CA LEU A 26 12.01 6.45 5.07
C LEU A 26 11.71 7.14 3.72
N SER A 27 11.67 6.42 2.60
CA SER A 27 11.19 6.99 1.33
C SER A 27 9.66 7.08 1.29
N ASP A 28 9.16 7.94 0.40
CA ASP A 28 7.76 7.95 0.02
C ASP A 28 7.58 7.05 -1.20
N ILE A 29 6.48 6.31 -1.27
CA ILE A 29 6.15 5.42 -2.39
C ILE A 29 4.68 5.57 -2.78
N ARG A 30 4.34 5.11 -3.98
CA ARG A 30 2.97 5.00 -4.46
C ARG A 30 2.59 3.55 -4.73
N LEU A 31 1.46 3.13 -4.19
CA LEU A 31 0.82 1.87 -4.49
C LEU A 31 -0.33 2.14 -5.48
N GLU A 32 -0.41 1.38 -6.55
CA GLU A 32 -1.46 1.51 -7.57
C GLU A 32 -2.07 0.15 -7.88
N MET A 33 -3.40 0.06 -7.88
CA MET A 33 -4.10 -1.09 -8.44
C MET A 33 -5.03 -0.64 -9.57
N GLU A 34 -5.07 -1.41 -10.65
CA GLU A 34 -6.03 -1.22 -11.75
C GLU A 34 -7.19 -2.19 -11.56
N VAL A 35 -8.40 -1.64 -11.52
CA VAL A 35 -9.65 -2.38 -11.34
C VAL A 35 -10.48 -2.31 -12.61
N GLU A 36 -11.01 -3.44 -13.05
CA GLU A 36 -12.03 -3.59 -14.09
C GLU A 36 -13.35 -4.02 -13.42
N VAL A 37 -14.42 -3.29 -13.68
CA VAL A 37 -15.75 -3.59 -13.13
C VAL A 37 -16.50 -4.53 -14.06
N LEU A 38 -16.96 -5.68 -13.56
CA LEU A 38 -17.59 -6.72 -14.38
C LEU A 38 -19.13 -6.74 -14.30
N LYS A 39 -19.70 -5.92 -13.42
CA LYS A 39 -21.14 -5.82 -13.14
C LYS A 39 -21.56 -4.37 -12.87
N ASP A 40 -22.80 -4.02 -13.21
CA ASP A 40 -23.33 -2.68 -12.93
C ASP A 40 -23.67 -2.48 -11.45
N GLY A 41 -23.55 -1.22 -11.00
CA GLY A 41 -23.96 -0.81 -9.66
C GLY A 41 -22.96 -1.20 -8.57
N ILE A 42 -21.69 -1.44 -8.94
CA ILE A 42 -20.67 -1.78 -7.95
C ILE A 42 -20.35 -0.57 -7.09
N MET A 43 -20.52 -0.76 -5.79
CA MET A 43 -20.07 0.13 -4.74
C MET A 43 -18.98 -0.59 -3.99
N GLY A 44 -17.87 0.08 -3.67
CA GLY A 44 -16.79 -0.63 -3.00
C GLY A 44 -15.73 0.21 -2.32
N ASN A 45 -15.13 -0.40 -1.31
CA ASN A 45 -14.02 0.13 -0.56
C ASN A 45 -12.71 -0.48 -1.04
N PHE A 46 -11.65 0.31 -1.04
CA PHE A 46 -10.33 -0.07 -1.49
C PHE A 46 -9.39 -0.28 -0.31
N GLY A 47 -8.43 -1.17 -0.48
CA GLY A 47 -7.42 -1.45 0.52
C GLY A 47 -6.05 -1.73 -0.06
N PHE A 48 -5.02 -1.31 0.68
CA PHE A 48 -3.66 -1.78 0.53
C PHE A 48 -3.13 -2.24 1.89
N ALA A 49 -2.30 -3.27 1.92
CA ALA A 49 -1.62 -3.71 3.14
C ALA A 49 -0.21 -4.19 2.84
N PHE A 50 0.74 -3.84 3.71
CA PHE A 50 2.05 -4.50 3.75
C PHE A 50 1.93 -5.80 4.53
N MET A 51 2.41 -6.88 3.94
CA MET A 51 2.24 -8.24 4.43
C MET A 51 3.61 -8.89 4.59
N LYS A 52 3.91 -9.41 5.78
CA LYS A 52 5.14 -10.19 5.98
C LYS A 52 4.99 -11.62 5.45
N SER A 53 3.78 -12.14 5.51
CA SER A 53 3.33 -13.39 4.91
C SER A 53 1.85 -13.22 4.53
N ALA A 54 1.23 -14.22 3.89
CA ALA A 54 -0.18 -14.14 3.51
C ALA A 54 -1.14 -13.88 4.69
N GLU A 55 -0.73 -14.21 5.92
CA GLU A 55 -1.58 -14.12 7.13
C GLU A 55 -1.09 -13.06 8.14
N GLU A 56 0.05 -12.40 7.89
CA GLU A 56 0.67 -11.47 8.84
C GLU A 56 0.71 -10.04 8.27
N PRO A 57 -0.36 -9.24 8.42
CA PRO A 57 -0.35 -7.84 8.03
C PRO A 57 0.52 -7.01 8.98
N LEU A 58 1.36 -6.14 8.42
CA LEU A 58 2.20 -5.19 9.15
C LEU A 58 1.55 -3.82 9.26
N ALA A 59 0.92 -3.37 8.18
CA ALA A 59 0.21 -2.10 8.10
C ALA A 59 -0.86 -2.20 7.02
N SER A 60 -2.04 -1.63 7.29
CA SER A 60 -3.17 -1.65 6.37
C SER A 60 -3.75 -0.24 6.21
N PHE A 61 -4.21 0.05 5.01
CA PHE A 61 -4.76 1.34 4.61
C PHE A 61 -6.06 1.05 3.85
N LEU A 62 -7.19 1.43 4.44
CA LEU A 62 -8.52 1.07 3.96
C LEU A 62 -9.36 2.32 3.79
N THR A 63 -10.21 2.36 2.77
CA THR A 63 -11.05 3.52 2.48
C THR A 63 -12.41 3.62 3.20
N PRO A 64 -12.95 2.67 4.01
CA PRO A 64 -14.27 2.85 4.63
C PRO A 64 -14.46 4.21 5.30
N ASP A 65 -13.48 4.60 6.13
CA ASP A 65 -13.50 5.86 6.89
C ASP A 65 -12.74 7.02 6.20
N VAL A 66 -12.35 6.84 4.94
CA VAL A 66 -11.63 7.87 4.16
C VAL A 66 -12.61 8.66 3.30
N GLU A 67 -12.60 9.98 3.48
CA GLU A 67 -13.34 10.93 2.66
C GLU A 67 -12.61 11.27 1.35
N GLY A 68 -13.35 11.72 0.34
CA GLY A 68 -12.78 12.21 -0.92
C GLY A 68 -12.33 11.13 -1.92
N VAL A 69 -12.48 9.85 -1.57
CA VAL A 69 -12.29 8.73 -2.50
C VAL A 69 -13.65 8.33 -3.07
N GLU A 70 -13.77 8.36 -4.40
CA GLU A 70 -14.96 7.87 -5.11
C GLU A 70 -15.08 6.35 -4.95
N LYS A 71 -16.25 5.88 -4.49
CA LYS A 71 -16.52 4.47 -4.16
C LYS A 71 -17.63 3.86 -5.01
N GLY A 72 -17.99 4.52 -6.11
CA GLY A 72 -19.07 4.16 -7.01
C GLY A 72 -20.35 4.98 -6.79
N PRO A 73 -21.48 4.55 -7.39
CA PRO A 73 -21.62 3.30 -8.12
C PRO A 73 -20.88 3.32 -9.46
N PHE A 74 -20.11 2.26 -9.72
CA PHE A 74 -19.43 2.02 -10.99
C PHE A 74 -20.27 1.15 -11.92
N ARG A 75 -19.97 1.22 -13.22
CA ARG A 75 -20.67 0.49 -14.28
C ARG A 75 -19.81 -0.62 -14.84
N LYS A 76 -20.46 -1.64 -15.39
CA LYS A 76 -19.77 -2.72 -16.09
C LYS A 76 -18.93 -2.16 -17.24
N GLY A 77 -17.66 -2.55 -17.27
CA GLY A 77 -16.68 -2.10 -18.25
C GLY A 77 -15.87 -0.89 -17.81
N ASP A 78 -16.18 -0.27 -16.66
CA ASP A 78 -15.33 0.78 -16.11
C ASP A 78 -13.96 0.19 -15.73
N CYS A 79 -12.89 0.87 -16.16
CA CYS A 79 -11.53 0.58 -15.75
C CYS A 79 -10.93 1.82 -15.09
N PHE A 80 -10.42 1.68 -13.87
CA PHE A 80 -9.85 2.79 -13.12
C PHE A 80 -8.66 2.35 -12.27
N THR A 81 -7.83 3.32 -11.91
CA THR A 81 -6.67 3.13 -11.04
C THR A 81 -6.94 3.74 -9.67
N VAL A 82 -6.75 2.94 -8.63
CA VAL A 82 -6.76 3.43 -7.25
C VAL A 82 -5.33 3.55 -6.78
N SER A 83 -4.96 4.73 -6.27
CA SER A 83 -3.60 5.03 -5.84
C SER A 83 -3.54 5.45 -4.37
N LEU A 84 -2.56 4.94 -3.63
CA LEU A 84 -2.21 5.37 -2.27
C LEU A 84 -0.75 5.85 -2.23
N VAL A 85 -0.50 7.00 -1.64
CA VAL A 85 0.87 7.44 -1.30
C VAL A 85 1.14 7.09 0.16
N VAL A 86 2.15 6.25 0.38
CA VAL A 86 2.67 5.93 1.72
C VAL A 86 3.90 6.78 1.95
N LYS A 87 3.87 7.60 3.00
CA LYS A 87 4.97 8.50 3.33
C LYS A 87 5.90 7.90 4.37
N SER A 88 7.20 8.20 4.23
CA SER A 88 8.23 7.90 5.21
C SER A 88 8.20 6.45 5.67
N LEU A 89 8.35 5.52 4.72
CA LEU A 89 8.26 4.08 4.95
C LEU A 89 9.17 3.63 6.09
N ALA A 90 8.60 3.47 7.28
CA ALA A 90 9.33 3.22 8.51
C ALA A 90 9.73 1.75 8.71
N MET A 91 9.75 0.97 7.62
CA MET A 91 10.02 -0.46 7.62
C MET A 91 11.52 -0.76 7.73
N ARG A 92 11.84 -1.82 8.48
CA ARG A 92 13.21 -2.36 8.57
C ARG A 92 13.59 -3.17 7.33
N VAL A 93 14.88 -3.46 7.22
CA VAL A 93 15.43 -4.44 6.28
C VAL A 93 14.68 -5.77 6.41
N GLY A 94 14.23 -6.29 5.28
CA GLY A 94 13.48 -7.53 5.20
C GLY A 94 12.70 -7.64 3.90
N GLU A 95 11.98 -8.75 3.80
CA GLU A 95 11.15 -9.11 2.66
C GLU A 95 9.67 -9.05 3.06
N PHE A 96 8.84 -8.55 2.15
CA PHE A 96 7.39 -8.39 2.37
C PHE A 96 6.67 -8.37 1.02
N TYR A 97 5.35 -8.40 1.07
CA TYR A 97 4.47 -8.23 -0.06
C TYR A 97 3.56 -7.03 0.17
N VAL A 98 2.99 -6.50 -0.90
CA VAL A 98 1.82 -5.63 -0.84
C VAL A 98 0.60 -6.45 -1.27
N LEU A 99 -0.44 -6.43 -0.46
CA LEU A 99 -1.77 -6.91 -0.81
C LEU A 99 -2.62 -5.69 -1.18
N CYS A 100 -3.33 -5.75 -2.30
CA CYS A 100 -4.40 -4.81 -2.61
C CYS A 100 -5.74 -5.53 -2.66
N GLY A 101 -6.83 -4.80 -2.47
CA GLY A 101 -8.16 -5.38 -2.51
C GLY A 101 -9.27 -4.37 -2.74
N LEU A 102 -10.36 -4.89 -3.29
CA LEU A 102 -11.64 -4.21 -3.41
C LEU A 102 -12.67 -5.02 -2.62
N ALA A 103 -13.31 -4.37 -1.66
CA ALA A 103 -14.39 -4.91 -0.84
C ALA A 103 -15.72 -4.25 -1.21
N ASP A 104 -16.82 -4.87 -0.79
CA ASP A 104 -18.16 -4.32 -0.93
C ASP A 104 -18.36 -3.01 -0.17
N GLU A 105 -19.57 -2.45 -0.29
CA GLU A 105 -19.96 -1.20 0.38
C GLU A 105 -19.76 -1.25 1.90
N SER A 106 -19.95 -2.43 2.52
CA SER A 106 -19.71 -2.61 3.97
C SER A 106 -18.23 -2.62 4.34
N GLY A 107 -17.34 -2.91 3.38
CA GLY A 107 -15.91 -3.11 3.60
C GLY A 107 -15.55 -4.45 4.24
N LEU A 108 -16.52 -5.35 4.44
CA LEU A 108 -16.32 -6.63 5.13
C LEU A 108 -16.08 -7.79 4.17
N LEU A 109 -16.68 -7.75 2.98
CA LEU A 109 -16.60 -8.84 2.00
C LEU A 109 -15.76 -8.41 0.82
N TRP A 110 -14.70 -9.17 0.54
CA TRP A 110 -13.85 -8.94 -0.61
C TRP A 110 -14.55 -9.33 -1.91
N TYR A 111 -14.62 -8.42 -2.87
CA TYR A 111 -14.85 -8.79 -4.27
C TYR A 111 -13.62 -9.46 -4.85
N GLU A 112 -12.44 -8.90 -4.56
CA GLU A 112 -11.16 -9.47 -4.99
C GLU A 112 -9.98 -8.92 -4.20
N THR A 113 -8.90 -9.70 -4.15
CA THR A 113 -7.59 -9.27 -3.66
C THR A 113 -6.47 -9.75 -4.58
N LYS A 114 -5.33 -9.05 -4.57
CA LYS A 114 -4.15 -9.40 -5.36
C LYS A 114 -2.86 -9.07 -4.62
N PHE A 115 -1.94 -10.04 -4.57
CA PHE A 115 -0.59 -9.85 -4.04
C PHE A 115 0.38 -9.32 -5.08
N SER A 116 1.33 -8.50 -4.64
CA SER A 116 2.49 -8.09 -5.42
C SER A 116 3.51 -9.24 -5.53
N LYS A 117 4.55 -9.01 -6.33
CA LYS A 117 5.80 -9.76 -6.18
C LYS A 117 6.45 -9.44 -4.81
N LEU A 118 7.41 -10.28 -4.41
CA LEU A 118 8.23 -10.04 -3.22
C LEU A 118 8.96 -8.70 -3.34
N LEU A 119 8.92 -7.90 -2.29
CA LEU A 119 9.60 -6.63 -2.16
C LEU A 119 10.67 -6.71 -1.09
N THR A 120 11.78 -5.99 -1.29
CA THR A 120 12.90 -5.98 -0.34
C THR A 120 13.20 -4.56 0.13
N VAL A 121 13.21 -4.32 1.44
CA VAL A 121 13.76 -3.07 1.99
C VAL A 121 15.27 -3.19 2.02
N LYS A 122 15.97 -2.24 1.39
CA LYS A 122 17.43 -2.23 1.30
C LYS A 122 18.09 -2.17 2.68
N ALA A 123 19.28 -2.77 2.76
CA ALA A 123 20.08 -2.80 3.98
C ALA A 123 20.33 -1.40 4.56
N ASN A 124 20.06 -1.22 5.85
CA ASN A 124 20.34 0.01 6.59
C ASN A 124 20.92 -0.33 7.99
N LYS A 125 21.58 0.63 8.64
CA LYS A 125 22.21 0.45 9.97
C LYS A 125 21.22 0.59 11.14
N GLY A 126 19.91 0.67 10.86
CA GLY A 126 18.89 0.76 11.90
C GLY A 126 18.75 -0.57 12.65
N VAL A 127 18.56 -0.49 13.96
CA VAL A 127 18.26 -1.64 14.82
C VAL A 127 16.82 -1.50 15.32
N GLY A 128 16.02 -2.56 15.21
CA GLY A 128 14.63 -2.60 15.66
C GLY A 128 13.61 -2.83 14.55
N PRO A 129 12.30 -2.87 14.88
CA PRO A 129 11.22 -3.11 13.92
C PRO A 129 10.85 -1.86 13.09
N ILE A 130 11.20 -0.66 13.56
CA ILE A 130 10.82 0.63 12.99
C ILE A 130 12.07 1.49 12.82
N ILE A 131 12.20 2.16 11.67
CA ILE A 131 13.15 3.24 11.46
C ILE A 131 12.45 4.60 11.55
N MET A 132 13.08 5.58 12.19
CA MET A 132 12.51 6.92 12.35
C MET A 132 13.51 7.98 11.90
N LYS A 133 13.00 9.05 11.27
CA LYS A 133 13.80 10.24 10.97
C LYS A 133 14.24 10.88 12.28
N SER A 134 15.54 11.14 12.43
CA SER A 134 16.13 11.70 13.65
C SER A 134 17.13 12.80 13.32
N THR A 135 17.38 13.69 14.30
CA THR A 135 18.40 14.73 14.22
C THR A 135 19.29 14.67 15.46
N TRP A 136 20.56 15.00 15.31
CA TRP A 136 21.55 14.93 16.38
C TRP A 136 22.08 16.33 16.70
N HIS A 137 22.29 16.61 17.98
CA HIS A 137 22.96 17.81 18.46
C HIS A 137 24.06 17.42 19.44
N MET A 138 25.26 18.00 19.29
CA MET A 138 26.39 17.77 20.19
C MET A 138 26.86 19.11 20.77
N SER A 139 26.95 19.17 22.09
CA SER A 139 27.55 20.31 22.82
C SER A 139 28.79 19.84 23.57
N LYS A 140 29.90 20.56 23.43
CA LYS A 140 31.16 20.29 24.16
C LYS A 140 31.30 21.26 25.33
N LYS A 141 31.58 20.75 26.53
CA LYS A 141 32.04 21.59 27.66
C LYS A 141 33.57 21.54 27.72
N SER A 142 34.23 22.70 27.76
CA SER A 142 35.64 22.80 28.14
C SER A 142 35.78 22.47 29.62
N LYS A 143 36.81 21.68 29.98
CA LYS A 143 37.23 21.57 31.39
C LYS A 143 37.84 22.92 31.78
N ALA A 144 37.34 23.51 32.87
CA ALA A 144 37.95 24.65 33.55
C ALA A 144 39.30 24.24 34.17
#